data_AF-A0A2S6X6L0-F1
#
_entry.id   AF-A0A2S6X6L0-F1
#
_cell.length_a   1.000
_cell.length_b   1.000
_cell.length_c   1.000
_cell.angle_alpha   90.00
_cell.angle_beta   90.00
_cell.angle_gamma   90.00
#
_symmetry.space_group_name_H-M   'P 1'
#
loop_
_entity.id
_entity.type
_entity.pdbx_description
1 polymer ?
#
loop_
_entity_poly.entity_id
_entity_poly.type
_entity_poly.pdbx_seq_one_letter_code
_entity_poly.pdbx_strand_id
1 'polypeptide(L)'
;MDKKNALRAGALAAGTTLMMLLMSSPALALTRDDGDDPGTGLSVVETLGLYVLAPLALFAIIAGLVMVLDRSHPDHRVSTPGTKTKAKTKAKVGAKA
;
A
#
# COMPACT_ATOMS: atom_id res chain seq x y z
N MET A 1 -46.83 -14.95 -35.92
CA MET A 1 -46.43 -14.66 -34.53
C MET A 1 -47.63 -14.15 -33.76
N ASP A 2 -47.93 -14.75 -32.61
CA ASP A 2 -49.08 -14.35 -31.79
C ASP A 2 -48.87 -13.00 -31.10
N LYS A 3 -49.93 -12.18 -31.01
CA LYS A 3 -49.89 -10.85 -30.35
C LYS A 3 -49.36 -10.92 -28.91
N LYS A 4 -49.55 -12.06 -28.24
CA LYS A 4 -49.04 -12.34 -26.89
C LYS A 4 -47.52 -12.49 -26.86
N ASN A 5 -46.91 -13.07 -27.91
CA ASN A 5 -45.46 -13.16 -28.03
C ASN A 5 -44.86 -11.80 -28.41
N ALA A 6 -45.55 -11.00 -29.23
CA ALA A 6 -45.13 -9.63 -29.52
C ALA A 6 -45.14 -8.75 -28.27
N LEU A 7 -46.18 -8.85 -27.42
CA LEU A 7 -46.26 -8.11 -26.16
C LEU A 7 -45.16 -8.51 -25.16
N ARG A 8 -44.85 -9.81 -25.06
CA ARG A 8 -43.76 -10.31 -24.21
C ARG A 8 -42.38 -9.89 -24.72
N ALA A 9 -42.16 -9.94 -26.03
CA ALA A 9 -40.93 -9.47 -26.65
C ALA A 9 -40.75 -7.96 -26.46
N GLY A 10 -41.82 -7.17 -26.61
CA GLY A 10 -41.81 -5.74 -26.38
C GLY A 10 -41.56 -5.37 -24.91
N ALA A 11 -42.22 -6.05 -23.96
CA ALA A 11 -42.00 -5.83 -22.54
C ALA A 11 -40.58 -6.21 -22.10
N LEU A 12 -40.03 -7.30 -22.65
CA LEU A 12 -38.65 -7.71 -22.38
C LEU A 12 -37.66 -6.69 -22.96
N ALA A 13 -37.82 -6.27 -24.23
CA ALA A 13 -36.95 -5.30 -24.86
C ALA A 13 -37.02 -3.92 -24.18
N ALA A 14 -38.22 -3.45 -23.81
CA ALA A 14 -38.39 -2.20 -23.06
C ALA A 14 -37.80 -2.30 -21.65
N GLY A 15 -37.98 -3.42 -20.96
CA GLY A 15 -37.40 -3.65 -19.64
C GLY A 15 -35.87 -3.71 -19.66
N THR A 16 -35.27 -4.39 -20.63
CA THR A 16 -33.81 -4.50 -20.74
C THR A 16 -33.18 -3.18 -21.18
N THR A 17 -33.78 -2.48 -22.15
CA THR A 17 -33.30 -1.16 -22.58
C THR A 17 -33.47 -0.13 -21.46
N LEU A 18 -34.58 -0.15 -20.73
CA LEU A 18 -34.78 0.70 -19.55
C LEU A 18 -33.75 0.36 -18.46
N MET A 19 -33.54 -0.91 -18.11
CA MET A 19 -32.50 -1.29 -17.13
C MET A 19 -31.10 -0.91 -17.60
N MET A 20 -30.78 -1.06 -18.89
CA MET A 20 -29.50 -0.62 -19.44
C MET A 20 -29.35 0.90 -19.44
N LEU A 21 -30.42 1.66 -19.70
CA LEU A 21 -30.43 3.11 -19.60
C LEU A 21 -30.29 3.58 -18.15
N LEU A 22 -30.98 2.94 -17.19
CA LEU A 22 -30.89 3.27 -15.76
C LEU A 22 -29.53 2.89 -15.15
N MET A 23 -28.87 1.83 -15.65
CA MET A 23 -27.51 1.46 -15.24
C MET A 23 -26.43 2.27 -15.97
N SER A 24 -26.79 3.00 -17.03
CA SER A 24 -25.92 3.96 -17.73
C SER A 24 -25.97 5.35 -17.08
N SER A 25 -25.65 5.42 -15.79
CA SER A 25 -25.45 6.66 -15.04
C SER A 25 -24.22 7.52 -15.41
N PRO A 26 -23.25 7.18 -16.30
CA PRO A 26 -22.17 8.12 -16.59
C PRO A 26 -22.53 9.17 -17.65
N ALA A 27 -23.71 9.10 -18.29
CA ALA A 27 -24.08 10.03 -19.37
C ALA A 27 -24.91 11.26 -18.92
N LEU A 28 -25.52 11.23 -17.72
CA LEU A 28 -26.30 12.36 -17.16
C LEU A 28 -25.56 13.08 -16.02
N ALA A 29 -24.36 12.63 -15.66
CA ALA A 29 -23.44 13.32 -14.77
C ALA A 29 -22.49 14.22 -15.59
N LEU A 30 -23.03 15.28 -16.18
CA LEU A 30 -22.22 16.43 -16.61
C LEU A 30 -22.04 17.46 -15.47
N THR A 31 -22.36 17.08 -14.23
CA THR A 31 -21.87 17.81 -13.05
C THR A 31 -20.41 17.43 -12.91
N ARG A 32 -19.50 18.39 -13.17
CA ARG A 32 -18.13 18.26 -12.66
C ARG A 32 -18.27 18.07 -11.15
N ASP A 33 -17.91 16.90 -10.66
CA ASP A 33 -17.78 16.61 -9.24
C ASP A 33 -16.42 17.17 -8.79
N ASP A 34 -16.33 17.73 -7.58
CA ASP A 34 -15.06 18.24 -7.04
C ASP A 34 -14.04 17.11 -6.82
N GLY A 35 -14.47 15.84 -6.97
CA GLY A 35 -13.58 14.68 -7.07
C GLY A 35 -12.96 14.45 -8.46
N ASP A 36 -13.42 15.17 -9.49
CA ASP A 36 -12.96 15.08 -10.88
C ASP A 36 -11.89 16.16 -11.20
N ASP A 37 -11.69 17.14 -10.29
CA ASP A 37 -10.58 18.09 -10.33
C ASP A 37 -9.54 17.72 -9.27
N PRO A 38 -8.45 17.03 -9.64
CA PRO A 38 -7.40 16.66 -8.70
C PRO A 38 -6.58 17.86 -8.18
N GLY A 39 -6.95 19.09 -8.55
CA GLY A 39 -6.24 20.31 -8.21
C GLY A 39 -4.89 20.40 -8.91
N THR A 40 -4.01 21.29 -8.44
CA THR A 40 -2.64 21.36 -8.93
C THR A 40 -1.89 20.10 -8.47
N GLY A 41 -1.69 19.15 -9.39
CA GLY A 41 -0.97 17.91 -9.11
C GLY A 41 0.40 18.16 -8.48
N LEU A 42 0.82 17.27 -7.58
CA LEU A 42 2.11 17.36 -6.90
C LEU A 42 3.27 17.35 -7.90
N SER A 43 4.29 18.16 -7.63
CA SER A 43 5.53 18.09 -8.38
C SER A 43 6.22 16.72 -8.16
N VAL A 44 7.09 16.34 -9.10
CA VAL A 44 7.87 15.09 -9.00
C VAL A 44 8.69 15.06 -7.70
N VAL A 45 9.23 16.21 -7.29
CA VAL A 45 10.03 16.31 -6.06
C VAL A 45 9.18 16.07 -4.82
N GLU A 46 7.98 16.66 -4.76
CA GLU A 46 7.08 16.43 -3.62
C GLU A 46 6.58 14.98 -3.59
N THR A 47 6.29 14.39 -4.74
CA THR A 47 5.86 12.99 -4.84
C THR A 47 6.95 12.06 -4.31
N LEU A 48 8.20 12.22 -4.76
CA LEU A 48 9.31 11.41 -4.28
C LEU A 48 9.65 11.72 -2.81
N GLY A 49 9.56 12.98 -2.40
CA GLY A 49 9.79 13.40 -1.02
C GLY A 49 8.79 12.76 -0.06
N LEU A 50 7.50 12.83 -0.36
CA LEU A 50 6.43 12.36 0.51
C LEU A 50 6.26 10.84 0.48
N TYR A 51 6.37 10.20 -0.68
CA TYR A 51 6.04 8.78 -0.83
C TYR A 51 7.26 7.85 -0.84
N VAL A 52 8.48 8.39 -0.94
CA VAL A 52 9.70 7.58 -0.91
C VAL A 52 10.61 8.02 0.24
N LEU A 53 10.95 9.30 0.29
CA LEU A 53 11.92 9.79 1.27
C LEU A 53 11.35 9.79 2.69
N ALA A 54 10.12 10.25 2.89
CA ALA A 54 9.50 10.29 4.22
C ALA A 54 9.32 8.89 4.83
N PRO A 55 8.83 7.85 4.12
CA PRO A 55 8.81 6.48 4.63
C PRO A 55 10.20 5.94 5.00
N LEU A 56 11.23 6.20 4.18
CA LEU A 56 12.60 5.78 4.46
C LEU A 56 13.18 6.49 5.69
N ALA A 57 12.93 7.79 5.82
CA ALA A 57 13.35 8.56 6.98
C ALA A 57 12.68 8.05 8.26
N LEU A 58 11.37 7.79 8.21
CA LEU A 58 10.63 7.23 9.33
C LEU A 58 11.19 5.87 9.75
N PHE A 59 11.46 4.99 8.78
CA PHE A 59 12.09 3.70 9.02
C PHE A 59 13.46 3.84 9.67
N ALA A 60 14.33 4.70 9.14
CA ALA A 60 15.67 4.92 9.66
C ALA A 60 15.63 5.46 11.09
N ILE A 61 14.72 6.38 11.39
CA ILE A 61 14.51 6.91 12.75
C ILE A 61 14.09 5.77 13.69
N ILE A 62 13.08 4.98 13.33
CA ILE A 62 12.61 3.87 14.16
C ILE A 62 13.73 2.85 14.39
N ALA A 63 14.42 2.43 13.33
CA ALA A 63 15.52 1.47 13.43
C ALA A 63 16.66 2.00 14.31
N GLY A 64 17.00 3.29 14.19
CA GLY A 64 17.99 3.95 15.02
C GLY A 64 17.58 3.97 16.50
N LEU A 65 16.32 4.36 16.78
CA LEU A 65 15.77 4.37 18.14
C LEU A 65 15.77 2.96 18.75
N VAL A 66 15.38 1.94 17.98
CA VAL A 66 15.42 0.54 18.42
C VAL A 66 16.85 0.10 18.72
N MET A 67 17.83 0.43 17.87
CA MET A 67 19.23 0.10 18.14
C MET A 67 19.79 0.79 19.40
N VAL A 68 19.41 2.04 19.64
CA VAL A 68 19.82 2.77 20.84
C VAL A 68 19.19 2.15 22.10
N LEU A 69 17.89 1.85 22.05
CA LEU A 69 17.15 1.24 23.16
C LEU A 69 17.64 -0.20 23.46
N ASP A 70 17.92 -0.99 22.42
CA ASP A 70 18.47 -2.33 22.57
C ASP A 70 19.91 -2.30 23.13
N ARG A 71 20.66 -1.21 22.92
CA ARG A 71 21.97 -1.03 23.57
C ARG A 71 21.87 -0.61 25.03
N SER A 72 20.80 0.06 25.44
CA SER A 72 20.63 0.50 26.83
C SER A 72 20.17 -0.60 27.78
N HIS A 73 19.60 -1.71 27.28
CA HIS A 73 19.15 -2.85 28.08
C HIS A 73 19.77 -4.18 27.61
N PRO A 74 21.08 -4.40 27.83
CA PRO A 74 21.78 -5.61 27.38
C PRO A 74 21.26 -6.89 28.07
N ASP A 75 20.58 -6.78 29.21
CA ASP A 75 20.11 -7.90 30.02
C ASP A 75 18.97 -8.70 29.37
N HIS A 76 18.22 -8.09 28.45
CA HIS A 76 17.13 -8.77 27.71
C HIS A 76 17.63 -9.51 26.46
N ARG A 77 18.92 -9.43 26.16
CA ARG A 77 19.49 -10.06 24.95
C ARG A 77 19.75 -11.54 25.21
N VAL A 78 18.97 -12.39 24.56
CA VAL A 78 19.25 -13.83 24.46
C VAL A 78 20.46 -14.03 23.53
N SER A 79 21.66 -14.01 24.09
CA SER A 79 22.87 -14.38 23.36
C SER A 79 22.88 -15.90 23.19
N THR A 80 22.89 -16.38 21.94
CA THR A 80 23.11 -17.81 21.65
C THR A 80 24.40 -18.28 22.34
N PRO A 81 24.36 -19.37 23.12
CA PRO A 81 25.55 -19.90 23.78
C PRO A 81 26.53 -20.40 22.71
N GLY A 82 27.60 -19.65 22.45
CA GLY A 82 28.65 -20.06 21.51
C GLY A 82 29.31 -18.94 20.71
N THR A 83 28.65 -17.80 20.53
CA THR A 83 29.23 -16.65 19.80
C THR A 83 30.42 -16.04 20.55
N LYS A 84 30.32 -15.90 21.88
CA LYS A 84 31.42 -15.38 22.72
C LYS A 84 32.61 -16.34 22.78
N THR A 85 32.37 -17.66 22.78
CA THR A 85 33.44 -18.67 22.76
C THR A 85 34.17 -18.67 21.43
N LYS A 86 33.46 -18.61 20.29
CA LYS A 86 34.09 -18.53 18.96
C LYS A 86 34.85 -17.21 18.74
N ALA A 87 34.34 -16.09 19.26
CA ALA A 87 35.04 -14.81 19.22
C ALA A 87 36.34 -14.82 20.03
N LYS A 88 36.33 -15.39 21.25
CA LYS A 88 37.55 -15.55 22.06
C LYS A 88 38.56 -16.49 21.43
N THR A 89 38.12 -17.60 20.84
CA THR A 89 39.02 -18.54 20.15
C THR A 89 39.64 -17.92 18.91
N LYS A 90 38.88 -17.18 18.07
CA LYS A 90 39.46 -16.46 16.92
C LYS A 90 40.45 -15.37 17.35
N ALA A 91 40.14 -14.60 18.38
CA ALA A 91 41.06 -13.58 18.90
C ALA A 91 42.36 -14.19 19.43
N LYS A 92 42.29 -15.35 20.12
CA LYS A 92 43.48 -16.06 20.63
C LYS A 92 44.32 -16.69 19.52
N VAL A 93 43.72 -17.13 18.42
CA VAL A 93 44.43 -17.70 17.27
C VAL A 93 45.09 -16.61 16.42
N GLY A 94 44.42 -15.47 16.21
CA GLY A 94 44.99 -14.33 15.47
C GLY A 94 46.12 -13.60 16.20
N ALA A 95 46.13 -13.60 17.53
CA ALA A 95 47.22 -13.04 18.33
C ALA A 95 48.46 -13.96 18.44
N LYS A 96 48.40 -15.17 17.88
CA LYS A 96 49.46 -16.18 17.94
C LYS A 96 50.10 -16.49 16.58
N ALA A 97 49.73 -15.74 15.54
CA ALA A 97 50.27 -15.82 14.18
C ALA A 97 51.14 -14.60 13.88
#